data_AF-A0A383TUE6-F1
#
_entry.id   AF-A0A383TUE6-F1
#
_cell.length_a   1.000
_cell.length_b   1.000
_cell.length_c   1.000
_cell.angle_alpha   90.00
_cell.angle_beta   90.00
_cell.angle_gamma   90.00
#
_symmetry.space_group_name_H-M   'P 1'
#
loop_
_entity.id
_entity.type
_entity.pdbx_description
1 polymer ?
#
loop_
_entity_poly.entity_id
_entity_poly.type
_entity_poly.pdbx_seq_one_letter_code
_entity_poly.pdbx_strand_id
1 'polypeptide(L)'
;MKKIINLKINLLAIALFFSAMACQDELPSPQDAKVSVAYIDELQNTDAVRFSVKDNGGSTSFTPRISNLSKGLAFLKVETSQEVLDAYNKKNNSKYQMLPANAFNLINTKTGEKGKSLTLHLDKNDFGGNIKVEVGEMVDAQGKKLPVSTQYAIPIALTEASSDGYVNTQIAKTGLLLLDREFKSSVLRAKRAGAHRDIRIRLKDVSKADDYENWTAQFSVRFAQMNESAGLVWPNASKGGNLYQIMYGARLTLFTTAGGKVGYNQPEFDSFKFETNKWYHFAIVFEMINNIPYFKQYVNGKLAYSGPWTGKIDWSTGFAFASTTFDGYMRELRFWDRALSLSEINSTTYFADPSAEGLVIYMPLNEETQFENVATKTKGNYEVIFTGDKDLLSFDNEFIFP
;
A
#
# COMPACT_ATOMS: atom_id res chain seq x y z
N MET A 1 3.92 54.16 71.78
CA MET A 1 4.64 52.86 71.73
C MET A 1 3.74 51.76 71.16
N LYS A 2 3.34 51.86 69.89
CA LYS A 2 2.55 50.85 69.15
C LYS A 2 3.21 50.64 67.78
N LYS A 3 4.38 50.00 67.72
CA LYS A 3 5.05 49.71 66.44
C LYS A 3 6.07 48.56 66.45
N ILE A 4 6.08 47.68 67.47
CA ILE A 4 7.09 46.60 67.56
C ILE A 4 6.49 45.17 67.52
N ILE A 5 5.17 44.99 67.57
CA ILE A 5 4.57 43.64 67.69
C ILE A 5 4.14 43.01 66.34
N ASN A 6 3.98 43.80 65.25
CA ASN A 6 3.49 43.27 63.97
C ASN A 6 4.56 42.76 62.98
N LEU A 7 5.85 42.76 63.34
CA LEU A 7 6.91 42.32 62.42
C LEU A 7 7.31 40.84 62.57
N LYS A 8 7.01 40.20 63.71
CA LYS A 8 7.38 38.78 63.95
C LYS A 8 6.34 37.75 63.51
N ILE A 9 5.08 38.15 63.31
CA ILE A 9 4.00 37.23 62.87
C ILE A 9 3.97 37.06 61.34
N ASN A 10 4.41 38.08 60.57
CA ASN A 10 4.46 37.97 59.10
C ASN A 10 5.69 37.22 58.57
N LEU A 11 6.75 37.01 59.36
CA LEU A 11 7.90 36.20 58.94
C LEU A 11 7.70 34.70 59.15
N LEU A 12 6.78 34.27 60.02
CA LEU A 12 6.46 32.84 60.20
C LEU A 12 5.45 32.33 59.16
N ALA A 13 4.57 33.19 58.64
CA ALA A 13 3.59 32.82 57.62
C ALA A 13 4.20 32.65 56.21
N ILE A 14 5.33 33.31 55.91
CA ILE A 14 6.03 33.22 54.62
C ILE A 14 6.96 31.99 54.58
N ALA A 15 7.49 31.55 55.73
CA ALA A 15 8.31 30.34 55.80
C ALA A 15 7.49 29.03 55.69
N LEU A 16 6.19 29.05 56.03
CA LEU A 16 5.30 27.90 55.89
C LEU A 16 4.67 27.75 54.50
N PHE A 17 4.73 28.76 53.64
CA PHE A 17 4.25 28.68 52.25
C PHE A 17 5.33 28.26 51.25
N PHE A 18 6.62 28.27 51.63
CA PHE A 18 7.73 27.80 50.79
C PHE A 18 8.16 26.36 51.07
N SER A 19 7.65 25.70 52.11
CA SER A 19 7.94 24.29 52.42
C SER A 19 6.99 23.29 51.77
N ALA A 20 5.99 23.75 50.99
CA ALA A 20 5.06 22.88 50.25
C ALA A 20 5.36 22.76 48.75
N MET A 21 6.48 23.32 48.27
CA MET A 21 7.02 23.08 46.92
C MET A 21 8.37 22.35 46.99
N ALA A 22 8.41 21.27 47.76
CA ALA A 22 9.47 20.28 47.66
C ALA A 22 8.85 18.99 47.11
N CYS A 23 9.38 18.53 45.96
CA CYS A 23 8.91 17.44 45.11
C CYS A 23 7.71 17.77 44.20
N GLN A 24 7.91 18.69 43.25
CA GLN A 24 7.53 18.32 41.89
C GLN A 24 8.70 17.47 41.38
N ASP A 25 8.54 16.15 41.39
CA ASP A 25 9.47 15.28 40.66
C ASP A 25 9.53 15.82 39.23
N GLU A 26 10.70 16.34 38.82
CA GLU A 26 10.92 16.68 37.43
C GLU A 26 10.62 15.43 36.61
N LEU A 27 9.72 15.55 35.63
CA LEU A 27 9.41 14.45 34.73
C LEU A 27 10.73 13.94 34.14
N PRO A 28 11.06 12.64 34.33
CA PRO A 28 12.33 12.11 33.87
C PRO A 28 12.46 12.32 32.36
N SER A 29 13.67 12.70 31.92
CA SER A 29 13.97 12.85 30.50
C SER A 29 13.58 11.57 29.75
N PRO A 30 12.99 11.65 28.54
CA PRO A 30 12.67 10.47 27.71
C PRO A 30 13.85 9.53 27.42
N GLN A 31 15.08 9.97 27.70
CA GLN A 31 16.34 9.23 27.53
C GLN A 31 16.85 8.60 28.84
N ASP A 32 16.19 8.81 29.98
CA ASP A 32 16.54 8.20 31.25
C ASP A 32 16.23 6.70 31.21
N ALA A 33 17.20 5.86 31.58
CA ALA A 33 17.06 4.40 31.61
C ALA A 33 15.95 3.91 32.57
N LYS A 34 15.45 4.78 33.45
CA LYS A 34 14.30 4.51 34.33
C LYS A 34 12.94 4.71 33.65
N VAL A 35 12.91 5.29 32.45
CA VAL A 35 11.67 5.50 31.67
C VAL A 35 11.35 4.23 30.88
N SER A 36 10.19 3.67 31.12
CA SER A 36 9.66 2.59 30.28
C SER A 36 9.11 3.17 28.98
N VAL A 37 9.28 2.50 27.85
CA VAL A 37 8.64 2.87 26.59
C VAL A 37 7.56 1.85 26.28
N ALA A 38 6.34 2.31 25.96
CA ALA A 38 5.25 1.45 25.54
C ALA A 38 5.03 1.56 24.03
N TYR A 39 4.98 0.41 23.35
CA TYR A 39 4.90 0.32 21.90
C TYR A 39 4.28 -1.02 21.45
N ILE A 40 3.97 -1.13 20.16
CA ILE A 40 3.58 -2.37 19.50
C ILE A 40 4.79 -2.91 18.74
N ASP A 41 5.22 -4.13 19.07
CA ASP A 41 6.50 -4.69 18.61
C ASP A 41 6.61 -4.73 17.07
N GLU A 42 5.52 -5.11 16.40
CA GLU A 42 5.44 -5.25 14.95
C GLU A 42 5.41 -3.91 14.19
N LEU A 43 5.21 -2.78 14.89
CA LEU A 43 5.09 -1.44 14.30
C LEU A 43 6.32 -0.55 14.55
N GLN A 44 7.42 -1.13 15.06
CA GLN A 44 8.63 -0.35 15.37
C GLN A 44 9.25 0.33 14.14
N ASN A 45 9.19 -0.33 12.98
CA ASN A 45 9.82 0.14 11.74
C ASN A 45 8.85 0.30 10.57
N THR A 46 7.54 0.20 10.82
CA THR A 46 6.49 0.29 9.80
C THR A 46 5.22 0.87 10.39
N ASP A 47 4.44 1.59 9.59
CA ASP A 47 3.11 2.08 9.95
C ASP A 47 2.00 1.09 9.56
N ALA A 48 2.35 -0.02 8.89
CA ALA A 48 1.42 -1.08 8.52
C ALA A 48 2.07 -2.47 8.45
N VAL A 49 1.29 -3.49 8.81
CA VAL A 49 1.63 -4.91 8.70
C VAL A 49 0.57 -5.60 7.84
N ARG A 50 0.99 -6.47 6.92
CA ARG A 50 0.09 -7.23 6.03
C ARG A 50 -0.09 -8.67 6.51
N PHE A 51 -1.28 -9.22 6.34
CA PHE A 51 -1.55 -10.63 6.58
C PHE A 51 -2.64 -11.16 5.64
N SER A 52 -2.57 -12.45 5.31
CA SER A 52 -3.51 -13.08 4.39
C SER A 52 -4.81 -13.47 5.07
N VAL A 53 -5.92 -13.24 4.37
CA VAL A 53 -7.29 -13.59 4.79
C VAL A 53 -7.99 -14.30 3.65
N LYS A 54 -8.69 -15.39 3.94
CA LYS A 54 -9.55 -16.09 2.97
C LYS A 54 -11.01 -15.69 3.20
N ASP A 55 -11.91 -16.13 2.31
CA ASP A 55 -13.35 -15.87 2.48
C ASP A 55 -13.92 -16.40 3.81
N ASN A 56 -13.36 -17.49 4.35
CA ASN A 56 -13.73 -18.06 5.65
C ASN A 56 -12.92 -17.47 6.83
N GLY A 57 -12.13 -16.43 6.59
CA GLY A 57 -11.38 -15.72 7.60
C GLY A 57 -9.87 -15.95 7.57
N GLY A 58 -9.23 -15.51 8.63
CA GLY A 58 -7.78 -15.53 8.79
C GLY A 58 -7.39 -15.03 10.17
N SER A 59 -6.11 -15.13 10.50
CA SER A 59 -5.63 -14.60 11.77
C SER A 59 -4.22 -14.07 11.68
N THR A 60 -3.94 -13.07 12.50
CA THR A 60 -2.60 -12.57 12.79
C THR A 60 -2.50 -12.28 14.28
N SER A 61 -1.37 -11.78 14.74
CA SER A 61 -1.21 -11.31 16.10
C SER A 61 -0.29 -10.10 16.15
N PHE A 62 -0.45 -9.29 17.19
CA PHE A 62 0.49 -8.23 17.52
C PHE A 62 0.75 -8.20 19.02
N THR A 63 1.85 -7.56 19.42
CA THR A 63 2.37 -7.61 20.78
C THR A 63 2.55 -6.20 21.33
N PRO A 64 1.53 -5.61 21.99
CA PRO A 64 1.74 -4.44 22.83
C PRO A 64 2.66 -4.79 24.00
N ARG A 65 3.65 -3.95 24.25
CA ARG A 65 4.66 -4.17 25.27
C ARG A 65 5.22 -2.89 25.85
N ILE A 66 5.84 -3.02 27.03
CA ILE A 66 6.72 -2.05 27.65
C ILE A 66 8.18 -2.51 27.53
N SER A 67 9.13 -1.57 27.57
CA SER A 67 10.56 -1.86 27.48
C SER A 67 11.15 -2.52 28.74
N ASN A 68 10.53 -2.29 29.90
CA ASN A 68 10.99 -2.80 31.19
C ASN A 68 10.05 -3.88 31.72
N LEU A 69 10.56 -4.79 32.56
CA LEU A 69 9.73 -5.79 33.24
C LEU A 69 8.77 -5.13 34.25
N SER A 70 7.52 -5.55 34.24
CA SER A 70 6.53 -5.12 35.22
C SER A 70 6.77 -5.76 36.59
N LYS A 71 6.38 -5.05 37.66
CA LYS A 71 6.28 -5.55 39.04
C LYS A 71 4.86 -6.03 39.36
N GLY A 72 3.95 -6.05 38.38
CA GLY A 72 2.58 -6.57 38.50
C GLY A 72 1.48 -5.51 38.53
N LEU A 73 1.80 -4.23 38.28
CA LEU A 73 0.80 -3.13 38.26
C LEU A 73 0.67 -2.46 36.89
N ALA A 74 1.48 -2.87 35.91
CA ALA A 74 1.46 -2.27 34.58
C ALA A 74 0.25 -2.78 33.77
N PHE A 75 -0.30 -1.91 32.93
CA PHE A 75 -1.31 -2.28 31.96
C PHE A 75 -1.07 -1.61 30.61
N LEU A 76 -1.62 -2.22 29.56
CA LEU A 76 -1.58 -1.72 28.18
C LEU A 76 -3.00 -1.79 27.62
N LYS A 77 -3.55 -0.67 27.17
CA LYS A 77 -4.86 -0.62 26.52
C LYS A 77 -4.69 -0.45 25.03
N VAL A 78 -5.19 -1.42 24.28
CA VAL A 78 -5.17 -1.41 22.83
C VAL A 78 -6.59 -1.36 22.31
N GLU A 79 -6.82 -0.56 21.27
CA GLU A 79 -8.13 -0.46 20.64
C GLU A 79 -8.08 -0.15 19.16
N THR A 80 -9.21 -0.37 18.49
CA THR A 80 -9.38 0.03 17.10
C THR A 80 -9.68 1.51 16.99
N SER A 81 -8.99 2.24 16.10
CA SER A 81 -9.14 3.70 15.95
C SER A 81 -9.39 4.12 14.50
N GLN A 82 -10.50 4.82 14.26
CA GLN A 82 -10.78 5.40 12.95
C GLN A 82 -9.80 6.54 12.63
N GLU A 83 -9.37 7.32 13.62
CA GLU A 83 -8.41 8.41 13.40
C GLU A 83 -7.07 7.91 12.85
N VAL A 84 -6.60 6.74 13.30
CA VAL A 84 -5.38 6.11 12.77
C VAL A 84 -5.54 5.75 11.31
N LEU A 85 -6.69 5.20 10.91
CA LEU A 85 -7.00 4.88 9.52
C LEU A 85 -7.05 6.13 8.66
N ASP A 86 -7.75 7.18 9.11
CA ASP A 86 -7.89 8.43 8.37
C ASP A 86 -6.53 9.12 8.19
N ALA A 87 -5.71 9.15 9.24
CA ALA A 87 -4.35 9.69 9.18
C ALA A 87 -3.47 8.92 8.19
N TYR A 88 -3.54 7.58 8.20
CA TYR A 88 -2.80 6.75 7.25
C TYR A 88 -3.27 6.98 5.80
N ASN A 89 -4.59 6.97 5.56
CA ASN A 89 -5.17 7.21 4.25
C ASN A 89 -4.75 8.57 3.69
N LYS A 90 -4.83 9.62 4.52
CA LYS A 90 -4.39 10.98 4.16
C LYS A 90 -2.89 11.04 3.85
N LYS A 91 -2.06 10.45 4.69
CA LYS A 91 -0.59 10.44 4.52
C LYS A 91 -0.16 9.70 3.25
N ASN A 92 -0.86 8.62 2.91
CA ASN A 92 -0.47 7.69 1.84
C ASN A 92 -1.30 7.82 0.55
N ASN A 93 -2.22 8.78 0.50
CA ASN A 93 -3.24 8.91 -0.54
C ASN A 93 -3.92 7.56 -0.88
N SER A 94 -4.28 6.82 0.16
CA SER A 94 -4.95 5.51 0.05
C SER A 94 -6.41 5.62 0.48
N LYS A 95 -7.19 4.58 0.20
CA LYS A 95 -8.64 4.53 0.45
C LYS A 95 -9.05 3.27 1.21
N TYR A 96 -8.23 2.83 2.15
CA TYR A 96 -8.56 1.67 2.98
C TYR A 96 -9.82 1.96 3.81
N GLN A 97 -10.69 0.96 3.93
CA GLN A 97 -11.86 1.00 4.80
C GLN A 97 -11.60 0.16 6.05
N MET A 98 -12.15 0.58 7.18
CA MET A 98 -12.09 -0.24 8.38
C MET A 98 -12.88 -1.52 8.15
N LEU A 99 -12.31 -2.67 8.49
CA LEU A 99 -13.04 -3.93 8.47
C LEU A 99 -14.26 -3.82 9.42
N PRO A 100 -15.47 -4.23 9.00
CA PRO A 100 -16.65 -4.16 9.86
C PRO A 100 -16.44 -4.88 11.19
N ALA A 101 -16.91 -4.26 12.28
CA ALA A 101 -16.66 -4.75 13.64
C ALA A 101 -17.19 -6.17 13.92
N ASN A 102 -18.21 -6.63 13.18
CA ASN A 102 -18.75 -7.99 13.26
C ASN A 102 -17.83 -9.05 12.61
N ALA A 103 -16.95 -8.64 11.69
CA ALA A 103 -16.15 -9.55 10.89
C ALA A 103 -14.81 -9.94 11.55
N PHE A 104 -14.46 -9.38 12.71
CA PHE A 104 -13.23 -9.76 13.41
C PHE A 104 -13.34 -9.58 14.91
N ASN A 105 -12.37 -10.08 15.68
CA ASN A 105 -12.17 -9.77 17.10
C ASN A 105 -10.69 -9.63 17.42
N LEU A 106 -10.37 -8.69 18.32
CA LEU A 106 -9.14 -8.75 19.09
C LEU A 106 -9.36 -9.75 20.23
N ILE A 107 -8.36 -10.58 20.51
CA ILE A 107 -8.43 -11.62 21.53
C ILE A 107 -7.18 -11.54 22.39
N ASN A 108 -7.35 -11.27 23.68
CA ASN A 108 -6.27 -11.41 24.65
C ASN A 108 -5.94 -12.90 24.81
N THR A 109 -4.75 -13.31 24.36
CA THR A 109 -4.37 -14.73 24.36
C THR A 109 -4.20 -15.31 25.76
N LYS A 110 -4.01 -14.48 26.79
CA LYS A 110 -3.86 -14.90 28.19
C LYS A 110 -5.21 -15.14 28.86
N THR A 111 -6.18 -14.27 28.62
CA THR A 111 -7.49 -14.32 29.30
C THR A 111 -8.62 -14.89 28.45
N GLY A 112 -8.44 -14.94 27.12
CA GLY A 112 -9.49 -15.29 26.17
C GLY A 112 -10.51 -14.17 25.93
N GLU A 113 -10.35 -13.01 26.57
CA GLU A 113 -11.23 -11.85 26.41
C GLU A 113 -11.25 -11.39 24.95
N LYS A 114 -12.45 -11.17 24.40
CA LYS A 114 -12.67 -10.74 23.03
C LYS A 114 -13.25 -9.33 22.99
N GLY A 115 -12.79 -8.51 22.05
CA GLY A 115 -13.33 -7.17 21.90
C GLY A 115 -12.73 -6.37 20.74
N LYS A 116 -12.94 -5.06 20.80
CA LYS A 116 -12.33 -4.03 19.94
C LYS A 116 -11.44 -3.07 20.71
N SER A 117 -11.57 -3.09 22.02
CA SER A 117 -10.73 -2.44 23.01
C SER A 117 -10.42 -3.50 24.06
N LEU A 118 -9.15 -3.70 24.38
CA LEU A 118 -8.68 -4.69 25.35
C LEU A 118 -7.65 -4.05 26.26
N THR A 119 -7.76 -4.36 27.56
CA THR A 119 -6.76 -3.96 28.55
C THR A 119 -5.96 -5.19 28.96
N LEU A 120 -4.66 -5.19 28.65
CA LEU A 120 -3.73 -6.20 29.10
C LEU A 120 -3.15 -5.79 30.44
N HIS A 121 -3.42 -6.56 31.49
CA HIS A 121 -2.74 -6.44 32.77
C HIS A 121 -1.48 -7.32 32.74
N LEU A 122 -0.34 -6.72 33.07
CA LEU A 122 0.96 -7.41 33.09
C LEU A 122 1.24 -7.93 34.49
N ASP A 123 1.55 -9.23 34.60
CA ASP A 123 1.98 -9.80 35.88
C ASP A 123 3.41 -9.40 36.20
N LYS A 124 3.85 -9.72 37.42
CA LYS A 124 5.24 -9.55 37.80
C LYS A 124 6.16 -10.33 36.86
N ASN A 125 7.16 -9.63 36.33
CA ASN A 125 8.12 -10.07 35.31
C ASN A 125 7.56 -10.23 33.88
N ASP A 126 6.32 -9.81 33.61
CA ASP A 126 5.82 -9.65 32.23
C ASP A 126 6.32 -8.32 31.64
N PHE A 127 6.41 -8.23 30.32
CA PHE A 127 6.72 -6.98 29.61
C PHE A 127 5.74 -6.69 28.47
N GLY A 128 4.78 -7.56 28.22
CA GLY A 128 3.81 -7.43 27.14
C GLY A 128 2.93 -8.66 27.08
N GLY A 129 1.97 -8.65 26.15
CA GLY A 129 1.09 -9.80 25.93
C GLY A 129 0.65 -9.86 24.47
N ASN A 130 0.43 -11.07 23.98
CA ASN A 130 0.03 -11.27 22.60
C ASN A 130 -1.49 -11.06 22.44
N ILE A 131 -1.85 -10.25 21.45
CA ILE A 131 -3.23 -10.03 21.03
C ILE A 131 -3.40 -10.73 19.69
N LYS A 132 -4.22 -11.78 19.67
CA LYS A 132 -4.62 -12.43 18.42
C LYS A 132 -5.69 -11.58 17.77
N VAL A 133 -5.57 -11.38 16.46
CA VAL A 133 -6.63 -10.85 15.61
C VAL A 133 -7.23 -12.01 14.85
N GLU A 134 -8.51 -12.25 15.09
CA GLU A 134 -9.28 -13.31 14.43
C GLU A 134 -10.29 -12.66 13.50
N VAL A 135 -10.09 -12.83 12.20
CA VAL A 135 -11.03 -12.42 11.14
C VAL A 135 -11.91 -13.62 10.83
N GLY A 136 -13.22 -13.44 10.92
CA GLY A 136 -14.23 -14.42 10.55
C GLY A 136 -14.66 -14.27 9.09
N GLU A 137 -15.92 -14.57 8.81
CA GLU A 137 -16.48 -14.39 7.47
C GLU A 137 -16.45 -12.92 7.04
N MET A 138 -16.05 -12.67 5.79
CA MET A 138 -15.95 -11.32 5.21
C MET A 138 -17.33 -10.79 4.80
N VAL A 139 -18.18 -10.53 5.80
CA VAL A 139 -19.54 -10.02 5.64
C VAL A 139 -19.78 -8.76 6.47
N ASP A 140 -20.67 -7.89 6.01
CA ASP A 140 -21.15 -6.76 6.80
C ASP A 140 -22.10 -7.20 7.94
N ALA A 141 -22.59 -6.24 8.72
CA ALA A 141 -23.49 -6.50 9.86
C ALA A 141 -24.82 -7.15 9.45
N GLN A 142 -25.19 -7.10 8.17
CA GLN A 142 -26.39 -7.71 7.61
C GLN A 142 -26.12 -9.08 6.97
N GLY A 143 -24.87 -9.57 7.02
CA GLY A 143 -24.47 -10.84 6.43
C GLY A 143 -24.21 -10.78 4.93
N LYS A 144 -24.16 -9.58 4.32
CA LYS A 144 -23.83 -9.44 2.90
C LYS A 144 -22.31 -9.52 2.73
N LYS A 145 -21.86 -10.30 1.72
CA LYS A 145 -20.45 -10.40 1.38
C LYS A 145 -19.85 -9.03 1.10
N LEU A 146 -18.72 -8.74 1.74
CA LEU A 146 -17.94 -7.54 1.50
C LEU A 146 -17.33 -7.60 0.09
N PRO A 147 -17.28 -6.48 -0.65
CA PRO A 147 -16.65 -6.44 -1.97
C PRO A 147 -15.17 -6.82 -1.90
N VAL A 148 -14.70 -7.64 -2.85
CA VAL A 148 -13.27 -7.99 -2.97
C VAL A 148 -12.41 -6.82 -3.47
N SER A 149 -13.02 -5.88 -4.19
CA SER A 149 -12.35 -4.67 -4.69
C SER A 149 -12.16 -3.59 -3.62
N THR A 150 -12.78 -3.74 -2.45
CA THR A 150 -12.58 -2.84 -1.31
C THR A 150 -11.42 -3.33 -0.47
N GLN A 151 -10.48 -2.43 -0.20
CA GLN A 151 -9.32 -2.73 0.63
C GLN A 151 -9.67 -2.50 2.09
N TYR A 152 -9.59 -3.55 2.91
CA TYR A 152 -9.92 -3.47 4.32
C TYR A 152 -8.67 -3.45 5.20
N ALA A 153 -8.78 -2.76 6.33
CA ALA A 153 -7.75 -2.72 7.35
C ALA A 153 -8.34 -2.77 8.76
N ILE A 154 -7.56 -3.25 9.73
CA ILE A 154 -7.84 -3.15 11.15
C ILE A 154 -6.83 -2.16 11.74
N PRO A 155 -7.22 -0.88 11.93
CA PRO A 155 -6.36 0.10 12.58
C PRO A 155 -6.26 -0.20 14.07
N ILE A 156 -5.05 -0.20 14.60
CA ILE A 156 -4.78 -0.47 16.01
C ILE A 156 -4.06 0.73 16.64
N ALA A 157 -4.43 1.03 17.87
CA ALA A 157 -3.85 2.07 18.70
C ALA A 157 -3.61 1.56 20.12
N LEU A 158 -2.39 1.73 20.61
CA LEU A 158 -2.05 1.69 22.02
C LEU A 158 -2.39 3.07 22.61
N THR A 159 -3.54 3.18 23.25
CA THR A 159 -4.11 4.47 23.67
C THR A 159 -3.80 4.82 25.12
N GLU A 160 -3.64 3.81 25.97
CA GLU A 160 -3.19 3.98 27.35
C GLU A 160 -2.13 2.93 27.68
N ALA A 161 -1.14 3.35 28.46
CA ALA A 161 -0.13 2.46 29.00
C ALA A 161 0.23 2.93 30.41
N SER A 162 0.55 1.99 31.29
CA SER A 162 1.18 2.26 32.57
C SER A 162 2.43 1.39 32.75
N SER A 163 3.32 1.83 33.62
CA SER A 163 4.44 1.02 34.10
C SER A 163 4.63 1.28 35.60
N ASP A 164 5.50 0.51 36.25
CA ASP A 164 5.86 0.76 37.66
C ASP A 164 6.72 2.03 37.86
N GLY A 165 6.91 2.81 36.79
CA GLY A 165 7.50 4.15 36.74
C GLY A 165 6.88 4.99 35.61
N TYR A 166 7.57 6.07 35.18
CA TYR A 166 7.12 6.87 34.04
C TYR A 166 7.14 6.05 32.74
N VAL A 167 6.10 6.20 31.92
CA VAL A 167 5.99 5.53 30.62
C VAL A 167 5.93 6.54 29.49
N ASN A 168 6.80 6.36 28.51
CA ASN A 168 6.82 7.12 27.27
C ASN A 168 6.02 6.38 26.19
N THR A 169 5.05 7.05 25.58
CA THR A 169 4.16 6.50 24.54
C THR A 169 4.34 7.19 23.18
N GLN A 170 5.52 7.73 22.89
CA GLN A 170 5.75 8.59 21.71
C GLN A 170 6.08 7.81 20.42
N ILE A 171 6.43 6.52 20.50
CA ILE A 171 6.87 5.74 19.33
C ILE A 171 6.01 4.50 19.12
N ALA A 172 5.82 4.11 17.84
CA ALA A 172 5.24 2.82 17.42
C ALA A 172 3.94 2.39 18.16
N LYS A 173 3.08 3.36 18.50
CA LYS A 173 1.83 3.12 19.24
C LYS A 173 0.63 2.84 18.34
N THR A 174 0.73 3.12 17.05
CA THR A 174 -0.41 3.08 16.12
C THR A 174 0.02 2.55 14.77
N GLY A 175 -0.85 1.79 14.11
CA GLY A 175 -0.63 1.33 12.75
C GLY A 175 -1.82 0.57 12.19
N LEU A 176 -1.68 0.09 10.96
CA LEU A 176 -2.70 -0.71 10.29
C LEU A 176 -2.29 -2.18 10.22
N LEU A 177 -3.24 -3.07 10.47
CA LEU A 177 -3.18 -4.44 9.97
C LEU A 177 -3.96 -4.47 8.65
N LEU A 178 -3.24 -4.55 7.54
CA LEU A 178 -3.79 -4.57 6.18
C LEU A 178 -4.13 -6.01 5.79
N LEU A 179 -5.33 -6.20 5.25
CA LEU A 179 -5.81 -7.51 4.82
C LEU A 179 -5.45 -7.76 3.36
N ASP A 180 -4.60 -8.75 3.12
CA ASP A 180 -4.41 -9.35 1.80
C ASP A 180 -5.49 -10.43 1.65
N ARG A 181 -6.65 -10.03 1.12
CA ARG A 181 -7.82 -10.91 0.96
C ARG A 181 -7.71 -11.72 -0.31
N GLU A 182 -7.68 -13.04 -0.16
CA GLU A 182 -7.67 -13.97 -1.27
C GLU A 182 -8.93 -13.82 -2.13
N PHE A 183 -8.76 -13.67 -3.44
CA PHE A 183 -9.87 -13.60 -4.38
C PHE A 183 -9.59 -14.36 -5.67
N LYS A 184 -10.67 -14.79 -6.31
CA LYS A 184 -10.64 -15.38 -7.65
C LYS A 184 -10.98 -14.31 -8.67
N SER A 185 -10.19 -14.23 -9.73
CA SER A 185 -10.48 -13.38 -10.88
C SER A 185 -10.09 -14.11 -12.14
N SER A 186 -10.94 -13.97 -13.16
CA SER A 186 -10.55 -14.27 -14.52
C SER A 186 -9.55 -13.23 -15.03
N VAL A 187 -8.70 -13.64 -15.96
CA VAL A 187 -7.64 -12.77 -16.51
C VAL A 187 -7.50 -13.00 -18.01
N LEU A 188 -7.08 -11.95 -18.73
CA LEU A 188 -6.75 -12.07 -20.15
C LEU A 188 -5.58 -13.03 -20.35
N ARG A 189 -5.81 -14.05 -21.17
CA ARG A 189 -4.79 -14.89 -21.78
C ARG A 189 -4.49 -14.36 -23.18
N ALA A 190 -3.21 -14.13 -23.48
CA ALA A 190 -2.74 -13.84 -24.83
C ALA A 190 -1.69 -14.87 -25.24
N LYS A 191 -2.11 -15.88 -26.04
CA LYS A 191 -1.24 -16.96 -26.56
C LYS A 191 -0.29 -16.42 -27.60
N ARG A 192 0.96 -16.89 -27.69
CA ARG A 192 1.91 -16.42 -28.72
C ARG A 192 1.28 -16.36 -30.11
N ALA A 193 1.35 -15.20 -30.76
CA ALA A 193 1.08 -15.07 -32.18
C ALA A 193 2.40 -15.10 -32.98
N GLY A 194 2.33 -15.26 -34.29
CA GLY A 194 3.46 -14.97 -35.20
C GLY A 194 3.90 -13.50 -35.11
N ALA A 195 4.69 -13.01 -36.08
CA ALA A 195 5.46 -11.78 -35.94
C ALA A 195 4.69 -10.47 -35.66
N HIS A 196 3.36 -10.41 -35.73
CA HIS A 196 2.62 -9.13 -35.67
C HIS A 196 1.24 -9.22 -35.00
N ARG A 197 1.20 -9.55 -33.70
CA ARG A 197 0.03 -9.21 -32.87
C ARG A 197 0.38 -8.04 -31.95
N ASP A 198 -0.55 -7.12 -31.79
CA ASP A 198 -0.66 -6.23 -30.64
C ASP A 198 -2.13 -5.96 -30.31
N ILE A 199 -2.39 -5.62 -29.05
CA ILE A 199 -3.69 -5.10 -28.61
C ILE A 199 -3.50 -3.61 -28.38
N ARG A 200 -4.23 -2.78 -29.12
CA ARG A 200 -4.12 -1.33 -29.08
C ARG A 200 -5.33 -0.73 -28.43
N ILE A 201 -5.11 0.19 -27.50
CA ILE A 201 -6.14 1.05 -26.92
C ILE A 201 -5.93 2.42 -27.53
N ARG A 202 -6.95 2.94 -28.20
CA ARG A 202 -6.89 4.23 -28.90
C ARG A 202 -7.96 5.17 -28.42
N LEU A 203 -7.61 6.44 -28.26
CA LEU A 203 -8.60 7.49 -28.04
C LEU A 203 -9.44 7.65 -29.32
N LYS A 204 -10.77 7.56 -29.21
CA LYS A 204 -11.68 7.66 -30.37
C LYS A 204 -11.65 9.05 -31.01
N ASP A 205 -11.55 10.08 -30.19
CA ASP A 205 -11.51 11.48 -30.61
C ASP A 205 -10.15 12.08 -30.24
N VAL A 206 -9.19 11.96 -31.16
CA VAL A 206 -7.81 12.44 -30.97
C VAL A 206 -7.72 13.96 -30.77
N SER A 207 -8.77 14.73 -31.10
CA SER A 207 -8.80 16.17 -30.82
C SER A 207 -8.93 16.47 -29.33
N LYS A 208 -9.34 15.48 -28.53
CA LYS A 208 -9.44 15.54 -27.07
C LYS A 208 -8.25 14.89 -26.36
N ALA A 209 -7.15 14.69 -27.08
CA ALA A 209 -5.95 14.11 -26.51
C ALA A 209 -5.32 15.09 -25.51
N ASP A 210 -5.21 14.67 -24.25
CA ASP A 210 -4.53 15.44 -23.21
C ASP A 210 -3.01 15.27 -23.33
N ASP A 211 -2.28 16.34 -23.00
CA ASP A 211 -0.82 16.31 -22.94
C ASP A 211 -0.35 16.06 -21.50
N TYR A 212 -0.07 14.80 -21.17
CA TYR A 212 0.30 14.40 -19.81
C TYR A 212 1.75 14.78 -19.48
N GLU A 213 1.94 15.73 -18.57
CA GLU A 213 3.25 16.11 -18.06
C GLU A 213 3.82 15.07 -17.09
N ASN A 214 2.99 14.63 -16.14
CA ASN A 214 3.29 13.57 -15.18
C ASN A 214 2.28 12.44 -15.40
N TRP A 215 2.71 11.19 -15.27
CA TRP A 215 1.79 10.06 -15.46
C TRP A 215 2.30 8.77 -14.81
N THR A 216 1.39 7.82 -14.65
CA THR A 216 1.72 6.47 -14.20
C THR A 216 1.00 5.42 -15.04
N ALA A 217 1.72 4.41 -15.52
CA ALA A 217 1.12 3.21 -16.12
C ALA A 217 1.31 2.01 -15.18
N GLN A 218 0.26 1.21 -14.96
CA GLN A 218 0.32 -0.02 -14.16
C GLN A 218 -0.27 -1.19 -14.92
N PHE A 219 0.27 -2.38 -14.72
CA PHE A 219 -0.29 -3.63 -15.22
C PHE A 219 0.32 -4.81 -14.47
N SER A 220 -0.42 -5.90 -14.36
CA SER A 220 0.12 -7.17 -13.89
C SER A 220 0.26 -8.15 -15.03
N VAL A 221 1.35 -8.90 -15.03
CA VAL A 221 1.67 -9.89 -16.07
C VAL A 221 2.14 -11.20 -15.45
N ARG A 222 1.75 -12.30 -16.07
CA ARG A 222 2.30 -13.64 -15.81
C ARG A 222 2.72 -14.25 -17.13
N PHE A 223 4.00 -14.52 -17.28
CA PHE A 223 4.53 -15.10 -18.52
C PHE A 223 4.24 -16.59 -18.56
N ALA A 224 3.59 -17.07 -19.62
CA ALA A 224 3.45 -18.50 -19.88
C ALA A 224 4.76 -19.05 -20.49
N GLN A 225 5.38 -18.27 -21.37
CA GLN A 225 6.68 -18.55 -21.96
C GLN A 225 7.55 -17.28 -22.03
N MET A 226 8.86 -17.44 -21.90
CA MET A 226 9.84 -16.36 -22.09
C MET A 226 10.41 -16.42 -23.50
N ASN A 227 9.85 -15.62 -24.40
CA ASN A 227 10.31 -15.53 -25.78
C ASN A 227 11.37 -14.44 -25.96
N GLU A 228 12.09 -14.45 -27.09
CA GLU A 228 13.22 -13.55 -27.35
C GLU A 228 12.82 -12.15 -27.81
N SER A 229 11.53 -11.79 -27.81
CA SER A 229 11.08 -10.42 -28.08
C SER A 229 9.61 -10.27 -27.70
N ALA A 230 9.27 -10.34 -26.40
CA ALA A 230 7.89 -10.19 -25.94
C ALA A 230 7.63 -8.75 -25.49
N GLY A 231 6.79 -8.01 -26.23
CA GLY A 231 6.47 -6.63 -25.90
C GLY A 231 5.39 -6.52 -24.83
N LEU A 232 5.67 -5.71 -23.80
CA LEU A 232 4.76 -5.50 -22.67
C LEU A 232 3.76 -4.39 -22.94
N VAL A 233 4.20 -3.14 -22.77
CA VAL A 233 3.40 -1.93 -23.03
C VAL A 233 4.29 -0.86 -23.66
N TRP A 234 3.79 -0.16 -24.67
CA TRP A 234 4.43 1.03 -25.23
C TRP A 234 3.40 2.12 -25.59
N PRO A 235 3.78 3.41 -25.47
CA PRO A 235 2.95 4.54 -25.86
C PRO A 235 2.79 4.63 -27.38
N ASN A 236 1.78 5.37 -27.82
CA ASN A 236 1.51 5.67 -29.21
C ASN A 236 1.15 4.44 -30.06
N ALA A 237 -0.16 4.21 -30.20
CA ALA A 237 -0.74 3.13 -31.01
C ALA A 237 -0.54 3.32 -32.54
N SER A 238 0.21 4.34 -32.98
CA SER A 238 0.55 4.65 -34.37
C SER A 238 2.06 4.85 -34.54
N LYS A 239 2.74 3.79 -35.04
CA LYS A 239 4.15 3.73 -35.51
C LYS A 239 5.10 4.80 -34.93
N GLY A 240 5.90 4.41 -33.92
CA GLY A 240 7.06 5.18 -33.46
C GLY A 240 6.97 5.59 -31.99
N GLY A 241 6.57 4.68 -31.10
CA GLY A 241 6.54 4.93 -29.66
C GLY A 241 7.92 5.36 -29.14
N ASN A 242 7.93 6.30 -28.21
CA ASN A 242 9.14 6.87 -27.62
C ASN A 242 9.56 6.17 -26.31
N LEU A 243 8.89 5.07 -25.96
CA LEU A 243 9.28 4.11 -24.92
C LEU A 243 8.86 2.71 -25.37
N TYR A 244 9.76 1.73 -25.39
CA TYR A 244 9.37 0.32 -25.61
C TYR A 244 9.90 -0.58 -24.51
N GLN A 245 9.02 -1.44 -23.98
CA GLN A 245 9.36 -2.46 -23.00
C GLN A 245 9.34 -3.83 -23.66
N ILE A 246 10.53 -4.39 -23.88
CA ILE A 246 10.70 -5.70 -24.52
C ILE A 246 11.36 -6.65 -23.53
N MET A 247 10.76 -7.81 -23.37
CA MET A 247 11.38 -8.97 -22.74
C MET A 247 12.26 -9.69 -23.76
N TYR A 248 13.56 -9.74 -23.50
CA TYR A 248 14.52 -10.58 -24.21
C TYR A 248 14.83 -11.80 -23.34
N GLY A 249 14.08 -12.88 -23.57
CA GLY A 249 14.04 -14.00 -22.64
C GLY A 249 13.55 -13.55 -21.26
N ALA A 250 14.32 -13.82 -20.22
CA ALA A 250 13.96 -13.50 -18.83
C ALA A 250 14.35 -12.09 -18.37
N ARG A 251 14.81 -11.20 -19.26
CA ARG A 251 15.29 -9.85 -18.92
C ARG A 251 14.48 -8.77 -19.63
N LEU A 252 14.13 -7.71 -18.89
CA LEU A 252 13.52 -6.52 -19.47
C LEU A 252 14.59 -5.62 -20.11
N THR A 253 14.28 -5.09 -21.28
CA THR A 253 14.99 -3.97 -21.89
C THR A 253 14.03 -2.81 -22.13
N LEU A 254 14.44 -1.63 -21.70
CA LEU A 254 13.76 -0.37 -21.92
C LEU A 254 14.45 0.37 -23.07
N PHE A 255 13.70 0.61 -24.14
CA PHE A 255 14.15 1.46 -25.22
C PHE A 255 13.77 2.90 -24.89
N THR A 256 14.76 3.80 -24.93
CA THR A 256 14.59 5.22 -24.61
C THR A 256 14.10 6.01 -25.82
N THR A 257 13.59 7.22 -25.60
CA THR A 257 13.07 8.07 -26.68
C THR A 257 14.17 8.42 -27.71
N ALA A 258 15.43 8.44 -27.28
CA ALA A 258 16.59 8.75 -28.09
C ALA A 258 17.17 7.51 -28.81
N GLY A 259 16.48 6.37 -28.77
CA GLY A 259 16.92 5.12 -29.42
C GLY A 259 17.95 4.32 -28.61
N GLY A 260 18.23 4.72 -27.37
CA GLY A 260 19.10 3.97 -26.46
C GLY A 260 18.39 2.75 -25.86
N LYS A 261 19.16 1.86 -25.22
CA LYS A 261 18.66 0.70 -24.49
C LYS A 261 19.20 0.70 -23.07
N VAL A 262 18.33 0.58 -22.08
CA VAL A 262 18.70 0.48 -20.67
C VAL A 262 17.99 -0.71 -20.02
N GLY A 263 18.61 -1.29 -19.00
CA GLY A 263 18.00 -2.27 -18.11
C GLY A 263 17.71 -1.67 -16.74
N TYR A 264 17.35 -2.51 -15.78
CA TYR A 264 17.26 -2.12 -14.37
C TYR A 264 18.61 -1.63 -13.83
N ASN A 265 18.56 -0.71 -12.87
CA ASN A 265 19.75 -0.03 -12.31
C ASN A 265 19.74 0.03 -10.78
N GLN A 266 18.89 -0.77 -10.13
CA GLN A 266 18.81 -0.86 -8.68
C GLN A 266 19.49 -2.15 -8.22
N PRO A 267 20.23 -2.16 -7.09
CA PRO A 267 21.05 -3.30 -6.67
C PRO A 267 20.30 -4.63 -6.55
N GLU A 268 19.05 -4.60 -6.09
CA GLU A 268 18.21 -5.80 -5.99
C GLU A 268 17.91 -6.44 -7.36
N PHE A 269 18.05 -5.67 -8.45
CA PHE A 269 17.69 -6.07 -9.80
C PHE A 269 18.88 -6.36 -10.72
N ASP A 270 20.13 -6.23 -10.28
CA ASP A 270 21.34 -6.41 -11.11
C ASP A 270 21.39 -7.78 -11.83
N SER A 271 21.00 -8.83 -11.11
CA SER A 271 20.95 -10.21 -11.62
C SER A 271 19.54 -10.76 -11.77
N PHE A 272 18.51 -9.92 -11.56
CA PHE A 272 17.12 -10.34 -11.57
C PHE A 272 16.72 -10.92 -12.94
N LYS A 273 15.97 -12.03 -12.88
CA LYS A 273 15.39 -12.70 -14.03
C LYS A 273 13.93 -12.95 -13.75
N PHE A 274 13.09 -12.62 -14.71
CA PHE A 274 11.69 -13.00 -14.69
C PHE A 274 11.56 -14.51 -14.90
N GLU A 275 10.60 -15.09 -14.21
CA GLU A 275 10.30 -16.52 -14.25
C GLU A 275 8.98 -16.72 -14.97
N THR A 276 8.85 -17.84 -15.68
CA THR A 276 7.55 -18.26 -16.19
C THR A 276 6.64 -18.61 -15.02
N ASN A 277 5.33 -18.53 -15.26
CA ASN A 277 4.30 -18.96 -14.34
C ASN A 277 4.20 -18.20 -13.01
N LYS A 278 4.86 -17.04 -12.90
CA LYS A 278 4.84 -16.13 -11.75
C LYS A 278 4.23 -14.78 -12.11
N TRP A 279 3.42 -14.23 -11.21
CA TRP A 279 2.83 -12.90 -11.38
C TRP A 279 3.82 -11.79 -11.01
N TYR A 280 3.82 -10.75 -11.83
CA TYR A 280 4.59 -9.53 -11.61
C TYR A 280 3.70 -8.32 -11.82
N HIS A 281 3.66 -7.42 -10.85
CA HIS A 281 3.03 -6.11 -10.97
C HIS A 281 4.08 -5.09 -11.41
N PHE A 282 3.85 -4.45 -12.54
CA PHE A 282 4.67 -3.38 -13.07
C PHE A 282 4.00 -2.04 -12.80
N ALA A 283 4.77 -1.06 -12.36
CA ALA A 283 4.37 0.34 -12.36
C ALA A 283 5.48 1.21 -12.97
N ILE A 284 5.10 2.09 -13.88
CA ILE A 284 5.99 3.00 -14.60
C ILE A 284 5.53 4.40 -14.26
N VAL A 285 6.40 5.17 -13.65
CA VAL A 285 6.13 6.54 -13.25
C VAL A 285 7.02 7.46 -14.05
N PHE A 286 6.41 8.48 -14.64
CA PHE A 286 7.11 9.56 -15.31
C PHE A 286 6.71 10.88 -14.68
N GLU A 287 7.70 11.68 -14.34
CA GLU A 287 7.51 12.96 -13.67
C GLU A 287 8.51 14.00 -14.18
N MET A 288 8.10 15.26 -14.22
CA MET A 288 8.98 16.38 -14.48
C MET A 288 9.54 16.90 -13.15
N ILE A 289 10.82 16.65 -12.89
CA ILE A 289 11.51 17.17 -11.70
C ILE A 289 12.38 18.35 -12.14
N ASN A 290 12.03 19.57 -11.73
CA ASN A 290 12.75 20.78 -12.13
C ASN A 290 12.92 20.91 -13.66
N ASN A 291 11.85 20.63 -14.41
CA ASN A 291 11.82 20.58 -15.87
C ASN A 291 12.71 19.49 -16.51
N ILE A 292 13.18 18.51 -15.73
CA ILE A 292 13.90 17.34 -16.24
C ILE A 292 12.95 16.13 -16.21
N PRO A 293 12.71 15.47 -17.37
CA PRO A 293 12.03 14.20 -17.41
C PRO A 293 12.69 13.18 -16.50
N TYR A 294 11.92 12.53 -15.66
CA TYR A 294 12.43 11.53 -14.73
C TYR A 294 11.56 10.28 -14.81
N PHE A 295 12.20 9.13 -15.02
CA PHE A 295 11.54 7.85 -15.22
C PHE A 295 11.87 6.93 -14.06
N LYS A 296 10.83 6.30 -13.51
CA LYS A 296 10.94 5.24 -12.50
C LYS A 296 10.18 4.02 -12.95
N GLN A 297 10.73 2.85 -12.69
CA GLN A 297 10.02 1.59 -12.86
C GLN A 297 10.08 0.80 -11.57
N TYR A 298 8.92 0.26 -11.19
CA TYR A 298 8.73 -0.62 -10.05
C TYR A 298 8.28 -1.99 -10.52
N VAL A 299 8.82 -3.03 -9.89
CA VAL A 299 8.38 -4.43 -10.03
C VAL A 299 7.99 -4.93 -8.65
N ASN A 300 6.75 -5.38 -8.49
CA ASN A 300 6.19 -5.84 -7.20
C ASN A 300 6.40 -4.84 -6.06
N GLY A 301 6.20 -3.54 -6.34
CA GLY A 301 6.36 -2.48 -5.34
C GLY A 301 7.80 -2.16 -4.95
N LYS A 302 8.79 -2.68 -5.69
CA LYS A 302 10.21 -2.41 -5.48
C LYS A 302 10.77 -1.62 -6.64
N LEU A 303 11.54 -0.57 -6.35
CA LEU A 303 12.17 0.27 -7.37
C LEU A 303 13.19 -0.58 -8.12
N ALA A 304 13.02 -0.70 -9.44
CA ALA A 304 13.87 -1.47 -10.33
C ALA A 304 14.68 -0.58 -11.27
N TYR A 305 14.15 0.59 -11.61
CA TYR A 305 14.86 1.64 -12.33
C TYR A 305 14.52 3.01 -11.78
N SER A 306 15.49 3.92 -11.74
CA SER A 306 15.29 5.34 -11.47
C SER A 306 16.34 6.18 -12.20
N GLY A 307 15.93 7.25 -12.88
CA GLY A 307 16.88 8.20 -13.44
C GLY A 307 16.25 9.26 -14.35
N PRO A 308 17.02 10.30 -14.70
CA PRO A 308 16.65 11.22 -15.77
C PRO A 308 16.36 10.45 -17.06
N TRP A 309 15.34 10.88 -17.79
CA TRP A 309 14.94 10.28 -19.05
C TRP A 309 15.25 11.20 -20.21
N THR A 310 15.56 10.62 -21.37
CA THR A 310 15.67 11.42 -22.58
C THR A 310 14.26 11.68 -23.09
N GLY A 311 13.86 12.95 -23.25
CA GLY A 311 12.61 13.33 -23.91
C GLY A 311 11.31 13.01 -23.17
N LYS A 312 10.23 13.64 -23.65
CA LYS A 312 8.85 13.35 -23.22
C LYS A 312 8.40 12.01 -23.78
N ILE A 313 7.60 11.28 -23.01
CA ILE A 313 6.91 10.07 -23.46
C ILE A 313 5.43 10.43 -23.69
N ASP A 314 4.89 10.08 -24.87
CA ASP A 314 3.56 10.55 -25.30
C ASP A 314 2.51 9.41 -25.26
N TRP A 315 1.56 9.53 -24.33
CA TRP A 315 0.43 8.61 -24.16
C TRP A 315 -0.91 9.19 -24.61
N SER A 316 -0.91 10.40 -25.17
CA SER A 316 -2.09 11.24 -25.42
C SER A 316 -3.15 10.56 -26.31
N THR A 317 -2.71 9.70 -27.23
CA THR A 317 -3.58 9.00 -28.19
C THR A 317 -3.85 7.55 -27.83
N GLY A 318 -3.31 7.07 -26.71
CA GLY A 318 -3.41 5.70 -26.24
C GLY A 318 -2.10 4.91 -26.40
N PHE A 319 -2.20 3.59 -26.31
CA PHE A 319 -1.04 2.71 -26.18
C PHE A 319 -1.35 1.30 -26.67
N ALA A 320 -0.32 0.47 -26.74
CA ALA A 320 -0.48 -0.92 -27.10
C ALA A 320 0.25 -1.86 -26.14
N PHE A 321 -0.24 -3.08 -26.05
CA PHE A 321 0.25 -4.09 -25.12
C PHE A 321 0.21 -5.50 -25.70
N ALA A 322 0.88 -6.42 -24.99
CA ALA A 322 0.96 -7.85 -25.32
C ALA A 322 1.40 -8.13 -26.78
N SER A 323 2.46 -7.46 -27.25
CA SER A 323 2.87 -7.56 -28.66
C SER A 323 3.90 -8.62 -28.98
N THR A 324 4.15 -8.74 -30.29
CA THR A 324 5.22 -9.53 -30.88
C THR A 324 5.11 -10.97 -30.42
N THR A 325 6.09 -11.48 -29.68
CA THR A 325 6.11 -12.86 -29.21
C THR A 325 5.55 -13.02 -27.79
N PHE A 326 4.81 -12.02 -27.28
CA PHE A 326 4.21 -12.11 -25.95
C PHE A 326 3.32 -13.35 -25.84
N ASP A 327 3.61 -14.13 -24.79
CA ASP A 327 2.86 -15.33 -24.43
C ASP A 327 2.65 -15.38 -22.92
N GLY A 328 1.46 -15.01 -22.49
CA GLY A 328 1.16 -14.98 -21.06
C GLY A 328 -0.25 -14.51 -20.74
N TYR A 329 -0.36 -13.96 -19.54
CA TYR A 329 -1.58 -13.45 -18.96
C TYR A 329 -1.37 -12.01 -18.53
N MET A 330 -2.40 -11.17 -18.64
CA MET A 330 -2.36 -9.78 -18.21
C MET A 330 -3.64 -9.40 -17.47
N ARG A 331 -3.52 -8.49 -16.50
CA ARG A 331 -4.65 -7.91 -15.79
C ARG A 331 -4.35 -6.52 -15.26
N GLU A 332 -5.39 -5.81 -14.84
CA GLU A 332 -5.29 -4.53 -14.13
C GLU A 332 -4.46 -3.48 -14.89
N LEU A 333 -4.76 -3.30 -16.17
CA LEU A 333 -4.09 -2.33 -17.01
C LEU A 333 -4.64 -0.93 -16.70
N ARG A 334 -3.77 -0.01 -16.27
CA ARG A 334 -4.14 1.33 -15.82
C ARG A 334 -3.22 2.40 -16.36
N PHE A 335 -3.79 3.58 -16.60
CA PHE A 335 -3.06 4.80 -16.90
C PHE A 335 -3.63 5.95 -16.05
N TRP A 336 -2.73 6.67 -15.38
CA TRP A 336 -3.01 7.81 -14.52
C TRP A 336 -2.38 9.08 -15.11
N ASP A 337 -3.08 10.21 -15.10
CA ASP A 337 -2.59 11.52 -15.54
C ASP A 337 -1.70 12.23 -14.49
N ARG A 338 -1.16 11.45 -13.54
CA ARG A 338 -0.33 11.92 -12.44
C ARG A 338 0.73 10.88 -12.06
N ALA A 339 1.82 11.35 -11.49
CA ALA A 339 2.85 10.49 -10.90
C ALA A 339 2.33 9.93 -9.56
N LEU A 340 2.17 8.62 -9.46
CA LEU A 340 1.80 7.94 -8.22
C LEU A 340 3.02 7.79 -7.31
N SER A 341 2.82 8.00 -6.01
CA SER A 341 3.77 7.59 -4.99
C SER A 341 3.86 6.05 -4.89
N LEU A 342 4.94 5.55 -4.28
CA LEU A 342 5.07 4.11 -4.04
C LEU A 342 3.91 3.54 -3.19
N SER A 343 3.39 4.31 -2.24
CA SER A 343 2.29 3.87 -1.39
C SER A 343 0.99 3.68 -2.20
N GLU A 344 0.71 4.59 -3.13
CA GLU A 344 -0.43 4.48 -4.05
C GLU A 344 -0.29 3.32 -5.04
N ILE A 345 0.94 3.07 -5.52
CA ILE A 345 1.24 1.92 -6.37
C ILE A 345 0.94 0.61 -5.63
N ASN A 346 1.35 0.54 -4.36
CA ASN A 346 1.19 -0.66 -3.53
C ASN A 346 -0.26 -0.86 -3.03
N SER A 347 -1.03 0.22 -2.86
CA SER A 347 -2.46 0.10 -2.55
C SER A 347 -3.22 -0.35 -3.78
N THR A 348 -2.91 0.14 -4.97
CA THR A 348 -3.68 -0.21 -6.17
C THR A 348 -3.28 -1.54 -6.83
N THR A 349 -2.33 -2.31 -6.28
CA THR A 349 -1.77 -3.50 -6.96
C THR A 349 -2.81 -4.47 -7.55
N TYR A 350 -3.89 -4.74 -6.81
CA TYR A 350 -4.93 -5.69 -7.25
C TYR A 350 -6.20 -5.05 -7.80
N PHE A 351 -6.57 -3.86 -7.31
CA PHE A 351 -7.77 -3.14 -7.74
C PHE A 351 -7.51 -1.63 -7.65
N ALA A 352 -8.16 -0.88 -8.52
CA ALA A 352 -8.28 0.57 -8.37
C ALA A 352 -9.76 0.94 -8.24
N ASP A 353 -10.03 2.04 -7.54
CA ASP A 353 -11.35 2.67 -7.58
C ASP A 353 -11.52 3.31 -8.98
N PRO A 354 -12.53 2.91 -9.78
CA PRO A 354 -12.73 3.46 -11.11
C PRO A 354 -13.03 4.96 -11.14
N SER A 355 -13.41 5.54 -10.00
CA SER A 355 -13.63 6.98 -9.81
C SER A 355 -12.41 7.71 -9.23
N ALA A 356 -11.28 7.02 -9.03
CA ALA A 356 -10.09 7.61 -8.44
C ALA A 356 -9.58 8.82 -9.25
N GLU A 357 -9.12 9.84 -8.52
CA GLU A 357 -8.60 11.05 -9.10
C GLU A 357 -7.37 10.75 -9.98
N GLY A 358 -7.42 11.30 -11.19
CA GLY A 358 -6.40 11.13 -12.21
C GLY A 358 -6.40 9.80 -12.93
N LEU A 359 -7.35 8.88 -12.67
CA LEU A 359 -7.45 7.63 -13.42
C LEU A 359 -8.08 7.86 -14.80
N VAL A 360 -7.29 7.67 -15.85
CA VAL A 360 -7.69 7.92 -17.24
C VAL A 360 -8.06 6.64 -17.96
N ILE A 361 -7.33 5.55 -17.75
CA ILE A 361 -7.68 4.24 -18.30
C ILE A 361 -7.63 3.24 -17.15
N TYR A 362 -8.66 2.42 -17.05
CA TYR A 362 -8.67 1.24 -16.21
C TYR A 362 -9.37 0.11 -16.94
N MET A 363 -8.61 -0.91 -17.30
CA MET A 363 -9.12 -2.17 -17.86
C MET A 363 -8.72 -3.30 -16.92
N PRO A 364 -9.68 -3.89 -16.16
CA PRO A 364 -9.39 -5.04 -15.32
C PRO A 364 -8.86 -6.24 -16.12
N LEU A 365 -9.29 -6.37 -17.38
CA LEU A 365 -8.98 -7.47 -18.29
C LEU A 365 -9.42 -8.82 -17.72
N ASN A 366 -10.71 -8.89 -17.38
CA ASN A 366 -11.38 -10.09 -16.88
C ASN A 366 -12.60 -10.41 -17.77
N GLU A 367 -13.20 -11.59 -17.58
CA GLU A 367 -14.34 -12.07 -18.38
C GLU A 367 -15.55 -11.11 -18.32
N GLU A 368 -15.80 -10.49 -17.15
CA GLU A 368 -16.93 -9.59 -16.92
C GLU A 368 -16.82 -8.28 -17.71
N THR A 369 -15.65 -7.65 -17.70
CA THR A 369 -15.42 -6.33 -18.31
C THR A 369 -14.73 -6.42 -19.68
N GLN A 370 -14.20 -7.60 -20.03
CA GLN A 370 -13.39 -7.84 -21.21
C GLN A 370 -12.28 -6.79 -21.37
N PHE A 371 -12.38 -5.93 -22.39
CA PHE A 371 -11.44 -4.84 -22.66
C PHE A 371 -12.06 -3.45 -22.43
N GLU A 372 -13.17 -3.37 -21.69
CA GLU A 372 -13.85 -2.11 -21.39
C GLU A 372 -12.96 -1.22 -20.49
N ASN A 373 -12.85 0.07 -20.85
CA ASN A 373 -12.33 1.07 -19.94
C ASN A 373 -13.41 1.42 -18.89
N VAL A 374 -13.23 0.94 -17.65
CA VAL A 374 -14.16 1.17 -16.55
C VAL A 374 -13.90 2.47 -15.79
N ALA A 375 -12.83 3.21 -16.10
CA ALA A 375 -12.54 4.50 -15.47
C ALA A 375 -13.69 5.49 -15.71
N THR A 376 -14.32 5.98 -14.64
CA THR A 376 -15.59 6.71 -14.70
C THR A 376 -15.52 7.97 -15.57
N LYS A 377 -14.42 8.75 -15.45
CA LYS A 377 -14.24 10.04 -16.14
C LYS A 377 -14.13 9.92 -17.66
N THR A 378 -13.60 8.80 -18.15
CA THR A 378 -13.22 8.57 -19.55
C THR A 378 -13.88 7.34 -20.15
N LYS A 379 -14.90 6.81 -19.47
CA LYS A 379 -15.64 5.62 -19.90
C LYS A 379 -16.18 5.84 -21.30
N GLY A 380 -15.92 4.89 -22.19
CA GLY A 380 -16.35 4.94 -23.59
C GLY A 380 -15.51 5.82 -24.53
N ASN A 381 -14.52 6.58 -24.03
CA ASN A 381 -13.66 7.43 -24.86
C ASN A 381 -12.63 6.64 -25.67
N TYR A 382 -12.30 5.43 -25.23
CA TYR A 382 -11.28 4.59 -25.86
C TYR A 382 -11.92 3.43 -26.63
N GLU A 383 -11.30 3.05 -27.73
CA GLU A 383 -11.59 1.83 -28.49
C GLU A 383 -10.42 0.86 -28.43
N VAL A 384 -10.70 -0.42 -28.67
CA VAL A 384 -9.71 -1.48 -28.66
C VAL A 384 -9.59 -2.05 -30.06
N ILE A 385 -8.38 -2.00 -30.62
CA ILE A 385 -8.06 -2.50 -31.95
C ILE A 385 -7.09 -3.68 -31.78
N PHE A 386 -7.46 -4.79 -32.38
CA PHE A 386 -6.63 -5.99 -32.42
C PHE A 386 -5.90 -6.04 -33.76
N THR A 387 -4.59 -6.19 -33.73
CA THR A 387 -3.83 -6.59 -34.93
C THR A 387 -3.47 -8.07 -34.81
N GLY A 388 -3.71 -8.84 -35.86
CA GLY A 388 -3.53 -10.30 -35.84
C GLY A 388 -4.79 -11.08 -35.45
N ASP A 389 -4.61 -12.37 -35.18
CA ASP A 389 -5.70 -13.31 -34.90
C ASP A 389 -6.27 -13.12 -33.48
N LYS A 390 -7.58 -12.81 -33.41
CA LYS A 390 -8.30 -12.60 -32.16
C LYS A 390 -8.54 -13.90 -31.39
N ASP A 391 -8.53 -15.05 -32.07
CA ASP A 391 -8.77 -16.38 -31.46
C ASP A 391 -7.61 -16.82 -30.55
N LEU A 392 -6.51 -16.05 -30.55
CA LEU A 392 -5.38 -16.21 -29.63
C LEU A 392 -5.59 -15.51 -28.28
N LEU A 393 -6.73 -14.85 -28.09
CA LEU A 393 -7.11 -14.17 -26.85
C LEU A 393 -8.29 -14.89 -26.19
N SER A 394 -8.17 -15.17 -24.89
CA SER A 394 -9.25 -15.74 -24.07
C SER A 394 -9.24 -15.12 -22.68
N PHE A 395 -10.27 -15.37 -21.88
CA PHE A 395 -10.26 -15.11 -20.44
C PHE A 395 -10.29 -16.43 -19.70
N ASP A 396 -9.33 -16.62 -18.78
CA ASP A 396 -9.15 -17.87 -18.05
C ASP A 396 -9.46 -17.64 -16.56
N ASN A 397 -10.26 -18.52 -15.94
CA ASN A 397 -10.90 -18.29 -14.62
C ASN A 397 -10.15 -18.93 -13.43
N GLU A 398 -8.94 -19.46 -13.65
CA GLU A 398 -8.25 -20.34 -12.71
C GLU A 398 -7.32 -19.63 -11.71
N PHE A 399 -7.33 -18.29 -11.67
CA PHE A 399 -6.36 -17.54 -10.87
C PHE A 399 -6.90 -17.11 -9.51
N ILE A 400 -6.12 -17.46 -8.49
CA ILE A 400 -6.29 -17.01 -7.12
C ILE A 400 -5.19 -15.97 -6.84
N PHE A 401 -5.60 -14.81 -6.34
CA PHE A 401 -4.72 -13.72 -5.94
C PHE A 401 -4.74 -13.54 -4.42
N PRO A 402 -3.63 -13.10 -3.82
CA PRO A 402 -3.58 -12.70 -2.42
C PRO A 402 -4.47 -11.51 -2.10
#